data_AF-A0A2Z6QYU0-F1
#
_entry.id   AF-A0A2Z6QYU0-F1
#
_cell.length_a   1.000
_cell.length_b   1.000
_cell.length_c   1.000
_cell.angle_alpha   90.00
_cell.angle_beta   90.00
_cell.angle_gamma   90.00
#
_symmetry.space_group_name_H-M   'P 1'
#
loop_
_entity.id
_entity.type
_entity.pdbx_description
1 polymer ?
#
loop_
_entity_poly.entity_id
_entity_poly.type
_entity_poly.pdbx_seq_one_letter_code
_entity_poly.pdbx_strand_id
1 'polypeptide(L)'
;MVLDYAEGGNLYNRVSKYYNKFNWSYNIRVLLNITEGLKEVHENRLVHRDFYTGNILSMSTSFGSHISMCISDMGLCGEVDNVD
;
A
#
# COMPACT_ATOMS: atom_id res chain seq x y z
N MET A 1 -18.00 -7.78 -2.24
CA MET A 1 -16.80 -7.99 -3.09
C MET A 1 -16.03 -9.17 -2.53
N VAL A 2 -15.43 -10.01 -3.36
CA VAL A 2 -14.50 -11.07 -2.92
C VAL A 2 -13.11 -10.62 -3.36
N LEU A 3 -12.19 -10.44 -2.41
CA LEU A 3 -10.84 -9.92 -2.62
C LEU A 3 -9.79 -10.89 -2.06
N ASP A 4 -8.55 -10.75 -2.50
CA ASP A 4 -7.42 -11.46 -1.93
C ASP A 4 -7.16 -11.05 -0.48
N TYR A 5 -6.75 -12.01 0.35
CA TYR A 5 -6.45 -11.78 1.75
C TYR A 5 -4.99 -11.37 1.96
N ALA A 6 -4.78 -10.16 2.47
CA ALA A 6 -3.45 -9.65 2.79
C ALA A 6 -3.00 -10.12 4.18
N GLU A 7 -2.31 -11.26 4.24
CA GLU A 7 -1.85 -11.91 5.48
C GLU A 7 -0.99 -10.99 6.37
N GLY A 8 -0.20 -10.11 5.76
CA GLY A 8 0.70 -9.20 6.43
C GLY A 8 0.04 -7.97 7.07
N GLY A 9 -1.28 -7.79 6.88
CA GLY A 9 -2.07 -6.69 7.43
C GLY A 9 -1.67 -5.30 6.89
N ASN A 10 -2.17 -4.24 7.53
CA ASN A 10 -1.86 -2.87 7.12
C ASN A 10 -0.48 -2.39 7.59
N LEU A 11 0.09 -1.45 6.83
CA LEU A 11 1.43 -0.91 7.05
C LEU A 11 1.53 -0.17 8.38
N TYR A 12 0.50 0.56 8.81
CA TYR A 12 0.49 1.26 10.10
C TYR A 12 0.76 0.30 11.28
N ASN A 13 -0.05 -0.75 11.40
CA ASN A 13 0.08 -1.75 12.45
C ASN A 13 1.42 -2.49 12.36
N ARG A 14 1.87 -2.77 11.13
CA ARG A 14 3.13 -3.48 10.89
C ARG A 14 4.34 -2.66 11.32
N VAL A 15 4.39 -1.37 10.98
CA VAL A 15 5.44 -0.45 11.43
C VAL A 15 5.39 -0.29 12.94
N SER A 16 4.20 -0.08 13.52
CA SER A 16 4.03 0.07 14.97
C SER A 16 4.56 -1.15 15.74
N LYS A 17 4.24 -2.36 15.27
CA LYS A 17 4.62 -3.62 15.94
C LYS A 17 6.08 -4.04 15.70
N TYR A 18 6.64 -3.74 14.53
CA TYR A 18 7.93 -4.27 14.08
C TYR A 18 8.92 -3.19 13.62
N TYR A 19 8.85 -1.98 14.18
CA TYR A 19 9.66 -0.83 13.75
C TYR A 19 11.17 -1.14 13.65
N ASN A 20 11.69 -2.00 14.52
CA ASN A 20 13.10 -2.42 14.56
C ASN A 20 13.51 -3.31 13.36
N LYS A 21 12.56 -3.83 12.58
CA LYS A 21 12.80 -4.58 11.34
C LYS A 21 12.85 -3.67 10.10
N PHE A 22 12.36 -2.44 10.19
CA PHE A 22 12.31 -1.45 9.11
C PHE A 22 13.65 -0.69 8.98
N ASN A 23 14.69 -1.38 8.49
CA ASN A 23 15.95 -0.72 8.16
C ASN A 23 15.84 0.10 6.85
N TRP A 24 16.81 0.98 6.61
CA TRP A 24 16.81 1.87 5.43
C TRP A 24 16.62 1.15 4.10
N SER A 25 17.32 0.03 3.87
CA SER A 25 17.19 -0.72 2.62
C SER A 25 15.79 -1.30 2.45
N TYR A 26 15.22 -1.87 3.52
CA TYR A 26 13.85 -2.37 3.52
C TYR A 26 12.85 -1.24 3.25
N ASN A 27 13.02 -0.08 3.89
CA ASN A 27 12.14 1.08 3.73
C ASN A 27 12.09 1.58 2.29
N ILE A 28 13.25 1.69 1.63
CA ILE A 28 13.32 2.11 0.22
C ILE A 28 12.53 1.14 -0.67
N ARG A 29 12.65 -0.17 -0.42
CA ARG A 29 11.95 -1.18 -1.24
C ARG A 29 10.44 -1.19 -0.99
N VAL A 30 10.00 -1.00 0.26
CA VAL A 30 8.58 -0.81 0.59
C VAL A 30 8.03 0.42 -0.11
N LEU A 31 8.72 1.56 -0.01
CA LEU A 31 8.31 2.80 -0.66
C LEU A 31 8.25 2.67 -2.19
N LEU A 32 9.24 2.01 -2.80
CA LEU A 32 9.24 1.75 -4.25
C LEU A 32 7.96 1.01 -4.67
N ASN A 33 7.61 -0.06 -3.97
CA ASN A 33 6.44 -0.86 -4.33
C ASN A 33 5.11 -0.11 -4.10
N ILE A 34 5.04 0.73 -3.06
CA ILE A 34 3.90 1.64 -2.83
C ILE A 34 3.79 2.66 -3.97
N THR A 35 4.91 3.26 -4.40
CA THR A 35 4.92 4.23 -5.50
C THR A 35 4.56 3.59 -6.84
N GLU A 36 4.93 2.33 -7.08
CA GLU A 36 4.50 1.57 -8.26
C GLU A 36 2.98 1.37 -8.26
N GLY A 37 2.38 0.95 -7.14
CA GLY A 37 0.93 0.83 -7.03
C GLY A 37 0.20 2.17 -7.20
N LEU A 38 0.73 3.26 -6.62
CA LEU A 38 0.16 4.60 -6.80
C LEU A 38 0.25 5.06 -8.25
N LYS A 39 1.38 4.78 -8.91
CA LYS A 39 1.57 5.07 -10.33
C LYS A 39 0.51 4.36 -11.16
N GLU A 40 0.23 3.09 -10.90
CA GLU A 40 -0.82 2.33 -11.59
C GLU A 40 -2.21 2.97 -11.40
N VAL A 41 -2.56 3.40 -10.18
CA VAL A 41 -3.80 4.13 -9.92
C VAL A 41 -3.88 5.41 -10.77
N HIS A 42 -2.81 6.19 -10.79
CA HIS A 42 -2.75 7.45 -11.55
C HIS A 42 -2.75 7.23 -13.08
N GLU A 43 -2.13 6.17 -13.58
CA GLU A 43 -2.15 5.79 -15.01
C GLU A 43 -3.57 5.42 -15.47
N ASN A 44 -4.41 4.92 -14.56
CA ASN A 44 -5.84 4.70 -14.79
C ASN A 44 -6.69 5.97 -14.66
N ARG A 45 -6.07 7.17 -14.59
CA ARG A 45 -6.72 8.47 -14.39
C ARG A 45 -7.55 8.58 -13.11
N LEU A 46 -7.22 7.78 -12.10
CA LEU A 46 -7.86 7.79 -10.79
C LEU A 46 -6.99 8.51 -9.75
N VAL A 47 -7.64 9.08 -8.76
CA VAL A 47 -7.05 9.57 -7.51
C VAL A 47 -7.62 8.73 -6.38
N HIS A 48 -6.76 8.21 -5.50
CA HIS A 48 -7.21 7.30 -4.43
C HIS A 48 -8.15 7.96 -3.40
N ARG A 49 -7.91 9.26 -3.12
CA ARG A 49 -8.61 10.13 -2.15
C ARG A 49 -8.60 9.70 -0.67
N ASP A 50 -8.28 8.44 -0.37
CA ASP A 50 -8.06 7.95 1.00
C ASP A 50 -6.72 7.21 1.17
N PHE A 51 -5.64 7.83 0.67
CA PHE A 51 -4.32 7.21 0.66
C PHE A 51 -3.56 7.51 1.95
N TYR A 52 -3.51 6.53 2.86
CA TYR A 52 -2.72 6.58 4.09
C TYR A 52 -2.26 5.16 4.50
N THR A 53 -1.40 5.07 5.52
CA THR A 53 -0.74 3.81 5.92
C THR A 53 -1.68 2.70 6.40
N GLY A 54 -2.93 3.00 6.74
CA GLY A 54 -3.96 2.00 7.07
C GLY A 54 -4.54 1.29 5.84
N ASN A 55 -4.54 1.96 4.69
CA ASN A 55 -5.03 1.44 3.41
C ASN A 55 -3.92 0.84 2.54
N ILE A 56 -2.70 0.76 3.06
CA ILE A 56 -1.58 0.06 2.42
C ILE A 56 -1.42 -1.29 3.11
N LEU A 57 -1.64 -2.38 2.37
CA LEU A 57 -1.62 -3.74 2.88
C LEU A 57 -0.37 -4.49 2.45
N SER A 58 0.10 -5.41 3.28
CA SER A 58 1.19 -6.31 2.93
C SER A 58 0.67 -7.72 2.67
N MET A 59 1.00 -8.29 1.50
CA MET A 59 0.56 -9.64 1.13
C MET A 59 1.36 -10.75 1.81
N SER A 60 2.47 -10.43 2.48
CA SER A 60 3.33 -11.41 3.16
C SER A 60 3.71 -10.94 4.55
N THR A 61 3.76 -11.86 5.51
CA THR A 61 4.27 -11.61 6.87
C THR A 61 5.82 -11.52 6.94
N SER A 62 6.52 -11.87 5.85
CA SER A 62 7.98 -11.89 5.78
C SER A 62 8.61 -10.50 5.62
N PHE A 63 9.79 -10.31 6.21
CA PHE A 63 10.64 -9.12 6.04
C PHE A 63 11.82 -9.37 5.08
N GLY A 64 11.75 -10.43 4.28
CA GLY A 64 12.83 -10.87 3.40
C GLY A 64 12.94 -10.12 2.07
N SER A 65 13.48 -10.81 1.07
CA SER A 65 13.68 -10.30 -0.29
C SER A 65 12.39 -10.15 -1.10
N HIS A 66 11.27 -10.73 -0.68
CA HIS A 66 9.99 -10.52 -1.36
C HIS A 66 9.13 -9.57 -0.55
N ILE A 67 8.98 -8.35 -1.06
CA ILE A 67 8.10 -7.32 -0.51
C ILE A 67 6.96 -7.18 -1.51
N SER A 68 5.74 -7.32 -1.02
CA SER A 68 4.52 -7.09 -1.79
C SER A 68 3.59 -6.24 -0.94
N MET A 69 3.47 -4.99 -1.36
CA MET A 69 2.60 -3.97 -0.80
C MET A 69 1.50 -3.69 -1.83
N CYS A 70 0.27 -3.60 -1.35
CA CYS A 70 -0.89 -3.31 -2.17
C CYS A 70 -1.61 -2.09 -1.63
N ILE A 71 -2.16 -1.28 -2.53
CA ILE A 71 -3.08 -0.20 -2.18
C ILE A 71 -4.48 -0.82 -2.11
N SER A 72 -5.23 -0.50 -1.07
CA SER A 72 -6.55 -1.07 -0.79
C SER A 72 -7.55 0.03 -0.46
N ASP A 73 -8.81 -0.35 -0.29
CA ASP A 73 -9.92 0.58 -0.07
C ASP A 73 -10.09 1.62 -1.19
N MET A 74 -10.29 1.09 -2.39
CA MET A 74 -10.56 1.88 -3.60
C MET A 74 -11.97 2.52 -3.60
N GLY A 75 -12.73 2.44 -2.51
CA GLY A 75 -14.14 2.86 -2.45
C GLY A 75 -14.34 4.37 -2.60
N LEU A 76 -13.31 5.16 -2.26
CA LEU A 76 -13.29 6.61 -2.41
C LEU A 76 -12.50 7.07 -3.64
N CYS A 77 -12.04 6.15 -4.47
CA CYS A 77 -11.35 6.53 -5.70
C CYS A 77 -12.28 7.29 -6.64
N GLY A 78 -11.76 8.34 -7.26
CA GLY A 78 -12.48 9.12 -8.25
C GLY A 78 -11.58 9.55 -9.39
N GLU A 79 -12.18 9.96 -10.51
CA GLU A 79 -11.43 10.49 -11.64
C GLU A 79 -10.65 11.75 -11.23
N VAL A 80 -9.51 11.98 -11.88
CA VAL A 80 -8.64 13.13 -11.60
C VAL A 80 -9.33 14.48 -11.80
N ASP A 81 -10.27 14.56 -12.74
CA ASP A 81 -10.98 15.80 -13.09
C ASP A 81 -12.30 15.97 -12.30
N ASN A 82 -12.65 14.99 -11.47
CA ASN A 82 -13.88 14.98 -10.70
C ASN A 82 -13.71 15.81 -9.41
N VAL A 83 -14.55 16.83 -9.24
CA VAL A 83 -14.52 17.79 -8.12
C VAL A 83 -15.63 17.53 -7.09
N ASP A 84 -16.33 16.39 -7.20
CA ASP A 84 -17.39 15.97 -6.29
C ASP A 84 -16.92 15.89 -4.83
#